data_AF-A0A7G9YN52-F1
#
_entry.id   AF-A0A7G9YN52-F1
#
_cell.length_a   1.000
_cell.length_b   1.000
_cell.length_c   1.000
_cell.angle_alpha   90.00
_cell.angle_beta   90.00
_cell.angle_gamma   90.00
#
_symmetry.space_group_name_H-M   'P 1'
#
loop_
_entity.id
_entity.type
_entity.pdbx_description
1 polymer ?
#
loop_
_entity_poly.entity_id
_entity_poly.type
_entity_poly.pdbx_seq_one_letter_code
_entity_poly.pdbx_strand_id
1 'polypeptide(L)'
;MYFAEGDNTKALELYSDSLKFFEAHDDTKNTAASCGNIASCYSDLSDYSKAYYFIKKAIRLYKETGATYNIADVRVTYAGIYFNDPANKGNLDPVLGCLFKSLQTYKEIGHVRGEALVYSGLGKYYKIQEDCKSAIENYEKSISIYETLNEELKLSDLYSSTGIYYVKLKEYRRAKECFGRLLELNPEINDKLSLAEVYINLSEFNNAIEISKGVLDNSDADYRSKCLAHIFILISLFSLSNEAESYTTIKELIRCHSMNKSTAGELDWDFSDLAEALTNLDSSKRILIEDLISLMQDKTAYPIIRIDQVNIAREEAGSRAEVFHPFVGCKTITKDNDSFGKIIKNLSKENIEINIDESAVMGIERDIALMTFGFLHKKGFIYFNEIAPNILKIGLTDRGGEKIPKSAK
;
A
#
# COMPACT_ATOMS: atom_id res chain seq x y z
N MET A 1 -14.30 28.43 -12.07
CA MET A 1 -13.76 27.67 -13.21
C MET A 1 -12.28 27.39 -12.97
N TYR A 2 -11.38 28.38 -13.07
CA TYR A 2 -9.95 28.20 -12.80
C TYR A 2 -9.60 27.51 -11.47
N PHE A 3 -10.25 27.88 -10.37
CA PHE A 3 -10.05 27.21 -9.07
C PHE A 3 -10.41 25.71 -9.12
N ALA A 4 -11.49 25.34 -9.80
CA ALA A 4 -11.90 23.94 -9.95
C ALA A 4 -10.98 23.14 -10.89
N GLU A 5 -10.27 23.83 -11.78
CA GLU A 5 -9.25 23.28 -12.69
C GLU A 5 -7.85 23.24 -12.04
N GLY A 6 -7.70 23.73 -10.81
CA GLY A 6 -6.42 23.80 -10.10
C GLY A 6 -5.52 24.98 -10.48
N ASP A 7 -5.95 25.87 -11.36
CA ASP A 7 -5.21 27.11 -11.70
C ASP A 7 -5.43 28.17 -10.61
N ASN A 8 -4.82 27.92 -9.45
CA ASN A 8 -4.94 28.76 -8.26
C ASN A 8 -4.34 30.15 -8.46
N THR A 9 -3.38 30.31 -9.37
CA THR A 9 -2.75 31.60 -9.66
C THR A 9 -3.72 32.51 -10.40
N LYS A 10 -4.36 32.04 -11.49
CA LYS A 10 -5.38 32.82 -12.19
C LYS A 10 -6.64 33.03 -11.35
N ALA A 11 -7.04 32.02 -10.57
CA ALA A 11 -8.15 32.16 -9.64
C ALA A 11 -7.88 33.29 -8.63
N LEU A 12 -6.67 33.32 -8.05
CA LEU A 12 -6.26 34.35 -7.10
C LEU A 12 -6.26 35.75 -7.72
N GLU A 13 -5.80 35.90 -8.97
CA GLU A 13 -5.84 37.18 -9.70
C GLU A 13 -7.28 37.70 -9.83
N LEU A 14 -8.19 36.87 -10.34
CA LEU A 14 -9.58 37.25 -10.56
C LEU A 14 -10.31 37.54 -9.23
N TYR A 15 -10.09 36.72 -8.20
CA TYR A 15 -10.69 36.98 -6.89
C TYR A 15 -10.12 38.25 -6.23
N SER A 16 -8.83 38.56 -6.45
CA SER A 16 -8.21 39.79 -5.95
C SER A 16 -8.77 41.03 -6.65
N ASP A 17 -9.02 40.99 -7.95
CA ASP A 17 -9.65 42.09 -8.67
C ASP A 17 -11.11 42.26 -8.29
N SER A 18 -11.83 41.16 -8.10
CA SER A 18 -13.18 41.16 -7.52
C SER A 18 -13.19 41.76 -6.11
N LEU A 19 -12.22 41.41 -5.26
CA LEU A 19 -12.08 41.99 -3.92
C LEU A 19 -11.93 43.51 -3.99
N LYS A 20 -10.99 44.02 -4.81
CA LYS A 20 -10.80 45.47 -5.00
C LYS A 20 -12.08 46.16 -5.48
N PHE A 21 -12.79 45.54 -6.42
CA PHE A 21 -14.05 46.05 -6.93
C PHE A 21 -15.10 46.18 -5.82
N PHE A 22 -15.34 45.11 -5.04
CA PHE A 22 -16.34 45.14 -3.99
C PHE A 22 -15.96 46.06 -2.81
N GLU A 23 -14.68 46.16 -2.48
CA GLU A 23 -14.20 47.14 -1.49
C GLU A 23 -14.43 48.58 -1.95
N ALA A 24 -14.22 48.89 -3.23
CA ALA A 24 -14.45 50.23 -3.79
C ALA A 24 -15.93 50.63 -3.85
N HIS A 25 -16.85 49.67 -3.71
CA HIS A 25 -18.29 49.89 -3.77
C HIS A 25 -18.99 49.60 -2.43
N ASP A 26 -18.22 49.48 -1.34
CA ASP A 26 -18.73 49.18 0.02
C ASP A 26 -19.62 47.92 0.12
N ASP A 27 -19.45 46.97 -0.81
CA ASP A 27 -20.20 45.71 -0.81
C ASP A 27 -19.57 44.72 0.17
N THR A 28 -19.97 44.84 1.43
CA THR A 28 -19.41 44.05 2.53
C THR A 28 -19.63 42.54 2.34
N LYS A 29 -20.78 42.14 1.78
CA LYS A 29 -21.13 40.72 1.60
C LYS A 29 -20.23 40.08 0.54
N ASN A 30 -20.09 40.71 -0.61
CA ASN A 30 -19.27 40.17 -1.69
C ASN A 30 -17.77 40.34 -1.41
N THR A 31 -17.36 41.37 -0.66
CA THR A 31 -16.00 41.49 -0.12
C THR A 31 -15.66 40.28 0.75
N ALA A 32 -16.58 39.87 1.64
CA ALA A 32 -16.39 38.69 2.49
C ALA A 32 -16.30 37.38 1.67
N ALA A 33 -17.13 37.24 0.63
CA ALA A 33 -17.09 36.10 -0.27
C ALA A 33 -15.74 36.01 -1.01
N SER A 34 -15.26 37.12 -1.58
CA SER A 34 -13.96 37.17 -2.26
C SER A 34 -12.82 36.86 -1.30
N CYS A 35 -12.87 37.35 -0.06
CA CYS A 35 -11.90 36.98 0.98
C CYS A 35 -11.90 35.46 1.26
N GLY A 36 -13.07 34.82 1.36
CA GLY A 36 -13.17 33.38 1.56
C GLY A 36 -12.53 32.58 0.43
N ASN A 37 -12.80 32.96 -0.82
CA ASN A 37 -12.25 32.31 -2.00
C ASN A 37 -10.72 32.51 -2.14
N ILE A 38 -10.24 33.73 -1.86
CA ILE A 38 -8.80 34.02 -1.80
C ILE A 38 -8.12 33.16 -0.74
N ALA A 39 -8.76 32.97 0.42
CA ALA A 39 -8.21 32.13 1.47
C ALA A 39 -8.04 30.66 1.03
N SER A 40 -9.03 30.10 0.32
CA SER A 40 -8.92 28.76 -0.27
C SER A 40 -7.77 28.67 -1.28
N CYS A 41 -7.62 29.66 -2.18
CA CYS A 41 -6.52 29.69 -3.14
C CYS A 41 -5.16 29.70 -2.44
N TYR A 42 -4.99 30.52 -1.40
CA TYR A 42 -3.74 30.54 -0.63
C TYR A 42 -3.49 29.25 0.14
N SER A 43 -4.54 28.58 0.63
CA SER A 43 -4.39 27.27 1.26
C SER A 43 -3.87 26.22 0.29
N ASP A 44 -4.39 26.19 -0.94
CA ASP A 44 -3.95 25.23 -1.95
C ASP A 44 -2.53 25.55 -2.45
N LEU A 45 -2.14 26.83 -2.42
CA LEU A 45 -0.76 27.29 -2.65
C LEU A 45 0.15 27.13 -1.42
N SER A 46 -0.34 26.54 -0.31
CA SER A 46 0.39 26.35 0.96
C SER A 46 0.87 27.65 1.64
N ASP A 47 0.33 28.82 1.29
CA ASP A 47 0.56 30.09 2.01
C ASP A 47 -0.50 30.25 3.12
N TYR A 48 -0.37 29.43 4.16
CA TYR A 48 -1.35 29.38 5.26
C TYR A 48 -1.46 30.70 6.03
N SER A 49 -0.38 31.49 6.09
CA SER A 49 -0.39 32.80 6.73
C SER A 49 -1.39 33.75 6.05
N LYS A 50 -1.34 33.84 4.71
CA LYS A 50 -2.32 34.63 3.96
C LYS A 50 -3.70 33.99 3.97
N ALA A 51 -3.80 32.67 3.88
CA ALA A 51 -5.08 31.96 3.98
C ALA A 51 -5.81 32.32 5.28
N TYR A 52 -5.11 32.31 6.42
CA TYR A 52 -5.68 32.70 7.70
C TYR A 52 -6.05 34.17 7.81
N TYR A 53 -5.26 35.06 7.20
CA TYR A 53 -5.60 36.47 7.16
C TYR A 53 -6.94 36.70 6.46
N PHE A 54 -7.09 36.16 5.24
CA PHE A 54 -8.30 36.36 4.43
C PHE A 54 -9.53 35.66 5.00
N ILE A 55 -9.41 34.44 5.52
CA ILE A 55 -10.57 33.73 6.09
C ILE A 55 -11.06 34.40 7.39
N LYS A 56 -10.15 34.94 8.23
CA LYS A 56 -10.53 35.71 9.43
C LYS A 56 -11.21 37.03 9.04
N LYS A 57 -10.73 37.68 7.98
CA LYS A 57 -11.39 38.88 7.40
C LYS A 57 -12.80 38.53 6.91
N ALA A 58 -12.98 37.44 6.17
CA ALA A 58 -14.29 36.98 5.71
C ALA A 58 -15.26 36.71 6.89
N ILE A 59 -14.81 35.99 7.92
CA ILE A 59 -15.61 35.71 9.13
C ILE A 59 -16.05 37.01 9.82
N ARG A 60 -15.16 38.00 9.92
CA ARG A 60 -15.47 39.30 10.54
C ARG A 60 -16.55 40.04 9.74
N LEU A 61 -16.38 40.17 8.42
CA LEU A 61 -17.33 40.89 7.55
C LEU A 61 -18.71 40.21 7.52
N TYR A 62 -18.76 38.88 7.50
CA TYR A 62 -20.05 38.17 7.59
C TYR A 62 -20.73 38.31 8.95
N LYS A 63 -19.97 38.47 10.05
CA LYS A 63 -20.54 38.82 11.36
C LYS A 63 -21.14 40.23 11.38
N GLU A 64 -20.46 41.20 10.78
CA GLU A 64 -20.94 42.59 10.67
C GLU A 64 -22.27 42.67 9.90
N THR A 65 -22.47 41.80 8.91
CA THR A 65 -23.70 41.73 8.10
C THR A 65 -24.77 40.79 8.65
N GLY A 66 -24.48 40.03 9.72
CA GLY A 66 -25.41 39.04 10.29
C GLY A 66 -25.69 37.83 9.37
N ALA A 67 -24.84 37.56 8.38
CA ALA A 67 -25.03 36.52 7.38
C ALA A 67 -24.71 35.12 7.95
N THR A 68 -25.60 34.57 8.78
CA THR A 68 -25.39 33.31 9.53
C THR A 68 -25.01 32.11 8.65
N TYR A 69 -25.68 31.93 7.50
CA TYR A 69 -25.33 30.92 6.50
C TYR A 69 -23.87 31.05 6.06
N ASN A 70 -23.48 32.26 5.63
CA ASN A 70 -22.13 32.49 5.14
C ASN A 70 -21.07 32.34 6.24
N ILE A 71 -21.40 32.68 7.49
CA ILE A 71 -20.52 32.44 8.66
C ILE A 71 -20.27 30.93 8.85
N ALA A 72 -21.30 30.09 8.70
CA ALA A 72 -21.14 28.64 8.79
C ALA A 72 -20.24 28.12 7.66
N ASP A 73 -20.44 28.62 6.43
CA ASP A 73 -19.64 28.22 5.28
C ASP A 73 -18.15 28.56 5.46
N VAL A 74 -17.82 29.82 5.80
CA VAL A 74 -16.42 30.21 6.00
C VAL A 74 -15.76 29.55 7.21
N ARG A 75 -16.53 29.08 8.20
CA ARG A 75 -16.01 28.28 9.31
C ARG A 75 -15.60 26.88 8.87
N VAL A 76 -16.33 26.29 7.93
CA VAL A 76 -15.95 25.01 7.31
C VAL A 76 -14.72 25.19 6.43
N THR A 77 -14.64 26.29 5.66
CA THR A 77 -13.41 26.62 4.91
C THR A 77 -12.22 26.83 5.84
N TYR A 78 -12.41 27.55 6.96
CA TYR A 78 -11.37 27.69 8.00
C TYR A 78 -10.88 26.35 8.53
N ALA A 79 -11.79 25.41 8.80
CA ALA A 79 -11.45 24.04 9.20
C ALA A 79 -10.60 23.34 8.12
N GLY A 80 -10.99 23.46 6.85
CA GLY A 80 -10.22 22.92 5.71
C GLY A 80 -8.79 23.46 5.63
N ILE A 81 -8.62 24.78 5.75
CA ILE A 81 -7.29 25.42 5.79
C ILE A 81 -6.46 24.87 6.95
N TYR A 82 -7.10 24.69 8.12
CA TYR A 82 -6.44 24.16 9.31
C TYR A 82 -6.01 22.71 9.18
N PHE A 83 -6.79 21.88 8.48
CA PHE A 83 -6.41 20.49 8.20
C PHE A 83 -5.24 20.40 7.20
N ASN A 84 -5.12 21.38 6.30
CA ASN A 84 -4.06 21.39 5.28
C ASN A 84 -2.74 21.96 5.82
N ASP A 85 -2.76 22.85 6.81
CA ASP A 85 -1.57 23.47 7.39
C ASP A 85 -0.72 22.46 8.21
N PRO A 86 0.50 22.11 7.76
CA PRO A 86 1.38 21.18 8.46
C PRO A 86 1.79 21.66 9.87
N ALA A 87 1.71 22.96 10.16
CA ALA A 87 2.06 23.52 11.47
C ALA A 87 1.03 23.17 12.56
N ASN A 88 -0.17 22.71 12.19
CA ASN A 88 -1.30 22.57 13.12
C ASN A 88 -1.56 21.15 13.63
N LYS A 89 -0.55 20.26 13.58
CA LYS A 89 -0.67 18.83 13.97
C LYS A 89 -0.96 18.56 15.46
N GLY A 90 -1.08 19.58 16.32
CA GLY A 90 -1.14 19.39 17.78
C GLY A 90 -2.41 19.85 18.51
N ASN A 91 -3.18 20.81 17.99
CA ASN A 91 -4.40 21.30 18.65
C ASN A 91 -5.50 21.59 17.62
N LEU A 92 -6.52 20.74 17.57
CA LEU A 92 -7.65 20.86 16.64
C LEU A 92 -8.94 21.36 17.33
N ASP A 93 -8.89 21.75 18.60
CA ASP A 93 -10.06 22.21 19.36
C ASP A 93 -10.77 23.42 18.72
N PRO A 94 -10.04 24.44 18.17
CA PRO A 94 -10.68 25.54 17.48
C PRO A 94 -11.47 25.10 16.25
N VAL A 95 -11.00 24.06 15.56
CA VAL A 95 -11.64 23.51 14.37
C VAL A 95 -12.92 22.77 14.74
N LEU A 96 -12.87 21.93 15.76
CA LEU A 96 -14.03 21.20 16.25
C LEU A 96 -15.17 22.15 16.65
N GLY A 97 -14.85 23.21 17.38
CA GLY A 97 -15.82 24.25 17.75
C GLY A 97 -16.40 24.99 16.55
N CYS A 98 -15.63 25.19 15.48
CA CYS A 98 -16.13 25.79 14.23
C CYS A 98 -17.07 24.84 13.48
N LEU A 99 -16.73 23.55 13.39
CA LEU A 99 -17.55 22.53 12.74
C LEU A 99 -18.89 22.36 13.47
N PHE A 100 -18.91 22.19 14.80
CA PHE A 100 -20.17 22.05 15.54
C PHE A 100 -21.09 23.28 15.42
N LYS A 101 -20.53 24.49 15.49
CA LYS A 101 -21.32 25.72 15.29
C LYS A 101 -21.91 25.80 13.87
N SER A 102 -21.16 25.33 12.87
CA SER A 102 -21.63 25.30 11.48
C SER A 102 -22.70 24.22 11.28
N LEU A 103 -22.52 23.04 11.87
CA LEU A 103 -23.52 21.96 11.87
C LEU A 103 -24.84 22.44 12.49
N GLN A 104 -24.77 23.10 13.66
CA GLN A 104 -25.95 23.66 14.32
C GLN A 104 -26.65 24.67 13.42
N THR A 105 -25.89 25.60 12.83
CA THR A 105 -26.46 26.62 11.93
C THR A 105 -27.14 25.97 10.73
N TYR A 106 -26.49 25.00 10.08
CA TYR A 106 -27.07 24.30 8.93
C TYR A 106 -28.33 23.51 9.27
N LYS A 107 -28.37 22.86 10.44
CA LYS A 107 -29.58 22.18 10.93
C LYS A 107 -30.74 23.15 11.20
N GLU A 108 -30.47 24.28 11.85
CA GLU A 108 -31.47 25.29 12.18
C GLU A 108 -32.14 25.88 10.93
N ILE A 109 -31.39 26.01 9.83
CA ILE A 109 -31.90 26.54 8.56
C ILE A 109 -32.32 25.45 7.55
N GLY A 110 -32.20 24.16 7.92
CA GLY A 110 -32.53 23.02 7.05
C GLY A 110 -31.62 22.83 5.83
N HIS A 111 -30.36 23.27 5.90
CA HIS A 111 -29.41 23.20 4.79
C HIS A 111 -28.65 21.87 4.79
N VAL A 112 -29.32 20.82 4.30
CA VAL A 112 -28.86 19.41 4.36
C VAL A 112 -27.50 19.20 3.66
N ARG A 113 -27.26 19.86 2.52
CA ARG A 113 -25.96 19.81 1.82
C ARG A 113 -24.80 20.32 2.70
N GLY A 114 -25.05 21.38 3.47
CA GLY A 114 -24.05 21.93 4.39
C GLY A 114 -23.80 21.01 5.58
N GLU A 115 -24.83 20.30 6.06
CA GLU A 115 -24.65 19.25 7.07
C GLU A 115 -23.70 18.16 6.57
N ALA A 116 -23.88 17.68 5.34
CA ALA A 116 -22.99 16.68 4.74
C ALA A 116 -21.54 17.16 4.68
N LEU A 117 -21.33 18.42 4.29
CA LEU A 117 -20.00 19.03 4.25
C LEU A 117 -19.36 19.09 5.66
N VAL A 118 -20.14 19.45 6.68
CA VAL A 118 -19.64 19.47 8.06
C VAL A 118 -19.35 18.06 8.57
N TYR A 119 -20.19 17.07 8.26
CA TYR A 119 -19.94 15.67 8.60
C TYR A 119 -18.65 15.14 7.95
N SER A 120 -18.38 15.48 6.69
CA SER A 120 -17.09 15.19 6.05
C SER A 120 -15.93 15.86 6.81
N GLY A 121 -16.08 17.12 7.22
CA GLY A 121 -15.08 17.83 8.03
C GLY A 121 -14.84 17.20 9.40
N LEU A 122 -15.89 16.74 10.09
CA LEU A 122 -15.79 16.02 11.36
C LEU A 122 -15.09 14.67 11.18
N GLY A 123 -15.40 13.95 10.09
CA GLY A 123 -14.69 12.74 9.73
C GLY A 123 -13.19 12.98 9.56
N LYS A 124 -12.80 14.07 8.87
CA LYS A 124 -11.38 14.49 8.73
C LYS A 124 -10.75 14.83 10.07
N TYR A 125 -11.46 15.51 10.96
CA TYR A 125 -11.00 15.80 12.32
C TYR A 125 -10.67 14.51 13.09
N TYR A 126 -11.61 13.56 13.14
CA TYR A 126 -11.40 12.29 13.87
C TYR A 126 -10.34 11.42 13.22
N LYS A 127 -10.20 11.50 11.89
CA LYS A 127 -9.09 10.89 11.15
C LYS A 127 -7.72 11.37 11.64
N ILE A 128 -7.54 12.68 11.86
CA ILE A 128 -6.27 13.23 12.38
C ILE A 128 -6.04 12.82 13.83
N GLN A 129 -7.10 12.62 14.61
CA GLN A 129 -7.04 12.09 15.98
C GLN A 129 -6.86 10.57 16.05
N GLU A 130 -6.77 9.89 14.90
CA GLU A 130 -6.72 8.42 14.78
C GLU A 130 -7.95 7.69 15.37
N ASP A 131 -9.04 8.40 15.65
CA ASP A 131 -10.31 7.81 16.08
C ASP A 131 -11.07 7.29 14.85
N CYS A 132 -10.74 6.06 14.48
CA CYS A 132 -11.29 5.37 13.32
C CYS A 132 -12.83 5.25 13.37
N LYS A 133 -13.40 4.99 14.56
CA LYS A 133 -14.85 4.76 14.71
C LYS A 133 -15.63 6.06 14.50
N SER A 134 -15.22 7.13 15.17
CA SER A 134 -15.85 8.44 15.01
C SER A 134 -15.65 9.01 13.60
N ALA A 135 -14.51 8.73 12.96
CA ALA A 135 -14.28 9.10 11.57
C ALA A 135 -15.28 8.43 10.62
N ILE A 136 -15.43 7.09 10.72
CA ILE A 136 -16.39 6.32 9.93
C ILE A 136 -17.82 6.82 10.15
N GLU A 137 -18.26 6.99 11.39
CA GLU A 137 -19.64 7.42 11.68
C GLU A 137 -19.99 8.76 11.01
N ASN A 138 -19.04 9.70 11.02
CA ASN A 138 -19.24 11.01 10.39
C ASN A 138 -19.15 10.94 8.86
N TYR A 139 -18.25 10.12 8.30
CA TYR A 139 -18.21 9.91 6.85
C TYR A 139 -19.47 9.21 6.34
N GLU A 140 -19.99 8.20 7.01
CA GLU A 140 -21.24 7.52 6.63
C GLU A 140 -22.44 8.47 6.63
N LYS A 141 -22.54 9.38 7.61
CA LYS A 141 -23.57 10.44 7.62
C LYS A 141 -23.43 11.38 6.41
N SER A 142 -22.20 11.72 6.04
CA SER A 142 -21.91 12.56 4.87
C SER A 142 -22.28 11.85 3.57
N ILE A 143 -21.87 10.58 3.43
CA ILE A 143 -22.15 9.71 2.27
C ILE A 143 -23.66 9.59 2.07
N SER A 144 -24.41 9.22 3.11
CA SER A 144 -25.86 9.04 3.02
C SER A 144 -26.57 10.30 2.50
N ILE A 145 -26.15 11.49 2.94
CA ILE A 145 -26.72 12.73 2.43
C ILE A 145 -26.31 12.96 0.97
N TYR A 146 -25.03 12.86 0.62
CA TYR A 146 -24.59 13.11 -0.76
C TYR A 146 -25.16 12.10 -1.77
N GLU A 147 -25.38 10.85 -1.37
CA GLU A 147 -26.14 9.86 -2.16
C GLU A 147 -27.57 10.35 -2.41
N THR A 148 -28.29 10.81 -1.38
CA THR A 148 -29.67 11.33 -1.55
C THR A 148 -29.74 12.57 -2.44
N LEU A 149 -28.66 13.36 -2.47
CA LEU A 149 -28.53 14.55 -3.31
C LEU A 149 -28.01 14.24 -4.72
N ASN A 150 -27.59 13.00 -5.00
CA ASN A 150 -26.91 12.60 -6.24
C ASN A 150 -25.65 13.42 -6.55
N GLU A 151 -24.86 13.77 -5.52
CA GLU A 151 -23.59 14.50 -5.67
C GLU A 151 -22.38 13.55 -5.72
N GLU A 152 -22.28 12.78 -6.81
CA GLU A 152 -21.26 11.74 -7.00
C GLU A 152 -19.81 12.26 -6.83
N LEU A 153 -19.53 13.49 -7.28
CA LEU A 153 -18.21 14.12 -7.15
C LEU A 153 -17.75 14.30 -5.68
N LYS A 154 -18.68 14.24 -4.71
CA LYS A 154 -18.37 14.34 -3.27
C LYS A 154 -18.18 12.98 -2.61
N LEU A 155 -18.56 11.89 -3.27
CA LEU A 155 -18.56 10.54 -2.70
C LEU A 155 -17.20 9.84 -2.81
N SER A 156 -16.42 10.12 -3.86
CA SER A 156 -15.14 9.44 -4.11
C SER A 156 -14.20 9.48 -2.90
N ASP A 157 -13.86 10.67 -2.42
CA ASP A 157 -12.95 10.85 -1.26
C ASP A 157 -13.52 10.24 0.03
N LEU A 158 -14.85 10.25 0.18
CA LEU A 158 -15.54 9.71 1.35
C LEU A 158 -15.50 8.19 1.37
N TYR A 159 -15.80 7.53 0.25
CA TYR A 159 -15.70 6.06 0.16
C TYR A 159 -14.25 5.59 0.28
N SER A 160 -13.30 6.26 -0.37
CA SER A 160 -11.86 5.98 -0.20
C SER A 160 -11.45 6.05 1.26
N SER A 161 -11.74 7.18 1.92
CA SER A 161 -11.38 7.37 3.34
C SER A 161 -12.05 6.32 4.23
N THR A 162 -13.34 6.06 4.04
CA THR A 162 -14.10 5.10 4.86
C THR A 162 -13.60 3.67 4.64
N GLY A 163 -13.31 3.29 3.39
CA GLY A 163 -12.75 1.98 3.04
C GLY A 163 -11.42 1.71 3.73
N ILE A 164 -10.49 2.66 3.70
CA ILE A 164 -9.20 2.56 4.41
C ILE A 164 -9.39 2.35 5.92
N TYR A 165 -10.36 3.03 6.54
CA TYR A 165 -10.62 2.84 7.98
C TYR A 165 -11.27 1.49 8.30
N TYR A 166 -12.11 0.96 7.42
CA TYR A 166 -12.60 -0.40 7.58
C TYR A 166 -11.48 -1.44 7.45
N VAL A 167 -10.49 -1.23 6.57
CA VAL A 167 -9.28 -2.08 6.53
C VAL A 167 -8.56 -2.05 7.87
N LYS A 168 -8.29 -0.87 8.44
CA LYS A 168 -7.65 -0.73 9.76
C LYS A 168 -8.41 -1.41 10.90
N LEU A 169 -9.75 -1.41 10.84
CA LEU A 169 -10.61 -2.11 11.79
C LEU A 169 -10.81 -3.60 11.47
N LYS A 170 -10.18 -4.11 10.41
CA LYS A 170 -10.34 -5.48 9.87
C LYS A 170 -11.78 -5.82 9.47
N GLU A 171 -12.60 -4.81 9.18
CA GLU A 171 -13.97 -4.95 8.67
C GLU A 171 -13.96 -5.08 7.14
N TYR A 172 -13.24 -6.07 6.62
CA TYR A 172 -12.92 -6.19 5.18
C TYR A 172 -14.13 -6.25 4.24
N ARG A 173 -15.28 -6.78 4.70
CA ARG A 173 -16.51 -6.80 3.89
C ARG A 173 -17.05 -5.39 3.61
N ARG A 174 -17.05 -4.52 4.62
CA ARG A 174 -17.49 -3.12 4.46
C ARG A 174 -16.45 -2.32 3.68
N ALA A 175 -15.16 -2.60 3.88
CA ALA A 175 -14.10 -2.02 3.06
C ALA A 175 -14.30 -2.34 1.56
N LYS A 176 -14.62 -3.60 1.24
CA LYS A 176 -14.93 -4.05 -0.13
C LYS A 176 -16.12 -3.29 -0.72
N GLU A 177 -17.19 -3.09 0.04
CA GLU A 177 -18.34 -2.30 -0.40
C GLU A 177 -17.95 -0.84 -0.73
N CYS A 178 -17.19 -0.18 0.15
CA CYS A 178 -16.72 1.19 -0.08
C CYS A 178 -15.83 1.29 -1.33
N PHE A 179 -14.82 0.42 -1.47
CA PHE A 179 -13.94 0.45 -2.64
C PHE A 179 -14.65 0.03 -3.94
N GLY A 180 -15.64 -0.86 -3.86
CA GLY A 180 -16.50 -1.21 -4.99
C GLY A 180 -17.29 0.00 -5.50
N ARG A 181 -17.95 0.73 -4.59
CA ARG A 181 -18.64 2.00 -4.93
C ARG A 181 -17.69 3.05 -5.48
N LEU A 182 -16.48 3.14 -4.92
CA LEU A 182 -15.45 4.05 -5.41
C LEU A 182 -15.07 3.76 -6.87
N LEU A 183 -14.88 2.49 -7.22
CA LEU A 183 -14.58 2.07 -8.60
C LEU A 183 -15.75 2.27 -9.57
N GLU A 184 -16.99 2.11 -9.11
CA GLU A 184 -18.19 2.44 -9.91
C GLU A 184 -18.23 3.93 -10.28
N LEU A 185 -17.87 4.80 -9.33
CA LEU A 185 -17.82 6.24 -9.54
C LEU A 185 -16.61 6.70 -10.35
N ASN A 186 -15.46 6.06 -10.13
CA ASN A 186 -14.20 6.42 -10.79
C ASN A 186 -13.34 5.17 -11.06
N PRO A 187 -13.49 4.53 -12.24
CA PRO A 187 -12.75 3.32 -12.61
C PRO A 187 -11.22 3.50 -12.67
N GLU A 188 -10.75 4.73 -12.85
CA GLU A 188 -9.34 5.08 -12.99
C GLU A 188 -8.66 5.39 -11.65
N ILE A 189 -9.38 5.29 -10.54
CA ILE A 189 -8.83 5.62 -9.23
C ILE A 189 -7.74 4.64 -8.79
N ASN A 190 -6.73 5.18 -8.09
CA ASN A 190 -5.50 4.46 -7.75
C ASN A 190 -5.63 3.56 -6.49
N ASP A 191 -6.77 3.58 -5.79
CA ASP A 191 -7.01 2.78 -4.58
C ASP A 191 -7.24 1.27 -4.86
N LYS A 192 -6.93 0.83 -6.08
CA LYS A 192 -6.95 -0.58 -6.51
C LYS A 192 -6.10 -1.47 -5.61
N LEU A 193 -4.98 -0.98 -5.09
CA LEU A 193 -4.14 -1.76 -4.17
C LEU A 193 -4.83 -2.05 -2.84
N SER A 194 -5.51 -1.07 -2.23
CA SER A 194 -6.28 -1.29 -1.00
C SER A 194 -7.41 -2.28 -1.21
N LEU A 195 -8.06 -2.29 -2.38
CA LEU A 195 -9.04 -3.31 -2.72
C LEU A 195 -8.42 -4.70 -2.92
N ALA A 196 -7.26 -4.79 -3.58
CA ALA A 196 -6.55 -6.07 -3.73
C ALA A 196 -6.17 -6.67 -2.37
N GLU A 197 -5.73 -5.85 -1.43
CA GLU A 197 -5.43 -6.24 -0.05
C GLU A 197 -6.69 -6.75 0.68
N VAL A 198 -7.82 -6.06 0.52
CA VAL A 198 -9.13 -6.51 1.03
C VAL A 198 -9.50 -7.87 0.46
N TYR A 199 -9.31 -8.10 -0.84
CA TYR A 199 -9.57 -9.40 -1.45
C TYR A 199 -8.68 -10.52 -0.91
N ILE A 200 -7.40 -10.25 -0.66
CA ILE A 200 -6.49 -11.22 -0.03
C ILE A 200 -7.01 -11.61 1.36
N ASN A 201 -7.36 -10.62 2.18
CA ASN A 201 -7.87 -10.85 3.53
C ASN A 201 -9.24 -11.55 3.56
N LEU A 202 -10.05 -11.41 2.51
CA LEU A 202 -11.30 -12.16 2.32
C LEU A 202 -11.10 -13.54 1.67
N SER A 203 -9.86 -13.94 1.38
CA SER A 203 -9.52 -15.17 0.63
C SER A 203 -10.11 -15.23 -0.78
N GLU A 204 -10.42 -14.08 -1.38
CA GLU A 204 -10.89 -13.93 -2.77
C GLU A 204 -9.70 -13.75 -3.73
N PHE A 205 -8.77 -14.73 -3.73
CA PHE A 205 -7.45 -14.61 -4.36
C PHE A 205 -7.48 -14.31 -5.87
N ASN A 206 -8.47 -14.82 -6.60
CA ASN A 206 -8.58 -14.52 -8.05
C ASN A 206 -8.89 -13.04 -8.30
N ASN A 207 -9.77 -12.44 -7.49
CA ASN A 207 -10.10 -11.01 -7.58
C ASN A 207 -8.89 -10.14 -7.21
N ALA A 208 -8.12 -10.56 -6.19
CA ALA A 208 -6.87 -9.90 -5.82
C ALA A 208 -5.84 -9.91 -6.97
N ILE A 209 -5.70 -11.04 -7.67
CA ILE A 209 -4.81 -11.17 -8.83
C ILE A 209 -5.27 -10.26 -9.97
N GLU A 210 -6.57 -10.25 -10.29
CA GLU A 210 -7.12 -9.44 -11.37
C GLU A 210 -6.88 -7.94 -11.14
N ILE A 211 -7.24 -7.43 -9.96
CA ILE A 211 -7.05 -6.02 -9.62
C ILE A 211 -5.56 -5.65 -9.60
N SER A 212 -4.71 -6.52 -9.04
CA SER A 212 -3.27 -6.27 -8.99
C SER A 212 -2.62 -6.28 -10.38
N LYS A 213 -3.08 -7.15 -11.30
CA LYS A 213 -2.64 -7.12 -12.70
C LYS A 213 -3.05 -5.82 -13.39
N GLY A 214 -4.27 -5.32 -13.13
CA GLY A 214 -4.70 -4.01 -13.62
C GLY A 214 -3.82 -2.84 -13.15
N VAL A 215 -3.22 -2.93 -11.95
CA VAL A 215 -2.22 -1.95 -11.48
C VAL A 215 -0.91 -2.07 -12.26
N LEU A 216 -0.47 -3.29 -12.59
CA LEU A 216 0.74 -3.53 -13.38
C LEU A 216 0.61 -3.09 -14.84
N ASP A 217 -0.59 -3.21 -15.41
CA ASP A 217 -0.90 -2.82 -16.78
C ASP A 217 -0.95 -1.28 -16.95
N ASN A 218 -1.12 -0.54 -15.85
CA ASN A 218 -1.09 0.92 -15.87
C ASN A 218 0.36 1.45 -16.03
N SER A 219 0.63 2.14 -17.13
CA SER A 219 1.95 2.73 -17.42
C SER A 219 2.40 3.72 -16.34
N ASP A 220 1.44 4.44 -15.77
CA ASP A 220 1.67 5.55 -14.84
C ASP A 220 1.79 5.07 -13.39
N ALA A 221 1.57 3.78 -13.13
CA ALA A 221 1.76 3.21 -11.81
C ALA A 221 3.22 3.38 -11.37
N ASP A 222 3.39 3.98 -10.20
CA ASP A 222 4.69 4.21 -9.60
C ASP A 222 5.38 2.89 -9.20
N TYR A 223 6.68 2.98 -8.93
CA TYR A 223 7.50 1.84 -8.55
C TYR A 223 6.96 1.09 -7.31
N ARG A 224 6.51 1.82 -6.27
CA ARG A 224 5.98 1.22 -5.04
C ARG A 224 4.71 0.43 -5.35
N SER A 225 3.81 1.02 -6.12
CA SER A 225 2.55 0.41 -6.52
C SER A 225 2.75 -0.88 -7.31
N LYS A 226 3.72 -0.89 -8.24
CA LYS A 226 4.08 -2.08 -9.02
C LYS A 226 4.63 -3.21 -8.13
N CYS A 227 5.50 -2.88 -7.18
CA CYS A 227 6.03 -3.88 -6.26
C CYS A 227 4.96 -4.46 -5.33
N LEU A 228 4.06 -3.63 -4.79
CA LEU A 228 2.94 -4.10 -3.98
C LEU A 228 2.03 -5.04 -4.78
N ALA A 229 1.68 -4.66 -6.01
CA ALA A 229 0.88 -5.50 -6.90
C ALA A 229 1.53 -6.88 -7.11
N HIS A 230 2.84 -6.95 -7.32
CA HIS A 230 3.55 -8.23 -7.42
C HIS A 230 3.49 -9.05 -6.11
N ILE A 231 3.67 -8.43 -4.94
CA ILE A 231 3.56 -9.12 -3.66
C ILE A 231 2.13 -9.66 -3.44
N PHE A 232 1.11 -8.86 -3.77
CA PHE A 232 -0.29 -9.25 -3.64
C PHE A 232 -0.65 -10.42 -4.57
N ILE A 233 -0.15 -10.40 -5.81
CA ILE A 233 -0.26 -11.52 -6.75
C ILE A 233 0.45 -12.76 -6.17
N LEU A 234 1.66 -12.62 -5.62
CA LEU A 234 2.42 -13.74 -5.07
C LEU A 234 1.71 -14.42 -3.91
N ILE A 235 1.21 -13.64 -2.94
CA ILE A 235 0.43 -14.16 -1.81
C ILE A 235 -0.78 -14.94 -2.34
N SER A 236 -1.51 -14.36 -3.30
CA SER A 236 -2.70 -14.96 -3.89
C SER A 236 -2.39 -16.27 -4.64
N LEU A 237 -1.35 -16.29 -5.47
CA LEU A 237 -0.94 -17.49 -6.22
C LEU A 237 -0.44 -18.61 -5.30
N PHE A 238 0.31 -18.26 -4.25
CA PHE A 238 0.76 -19.24 -3.27
C PHE A 238 -0.39 -19.86 -2.47
N SER A 239 -1.40 -19.07 -2.11
CA SER A 239 -2.64 -19.56 -1.51
C SER A 239 -3.43 -20.49 -2.45
N LEU A 240 -3.38 -20.23 -3.76
CA LEU A 240 -3.99 -21.08 -4.79
C LEU A 240 -3.12 -22.27 -5.23
N SER A 241 -1.92 -22.44 -4.65
CA SER A 241 -0.95 -23.48 -5.04
C SER A 241 -0.53 -23.43 -6.53
N ASN A 242 -0.50 -22.24 -7.14
CA ASN A 242 -0.04 -22.03 -8.52
C ASN A 242 1.44 -21.63 -8.56
N GLU A 243 2.32 -22.61 -8.39
CA GLU A 243 3.77 -22.38 -8.25
C GLU A 243 4.42 -21.80 -9.52
N ALA A 244 4.00 -22.25 -10.69
CA ALA A 244 4.60 -21.82 -11.97
C ALA A 244 4.44 -20.31 -12.21
N GLU A 245 3.24 -19.79 -11.96
CA GLU A 245 2.95 -18.36 -12.12
C GLU A 245 3.59 -17.54 -10.99
N SER A 246 3.66 -18.08 -9.76
CA SER A 246 4.36 -17.43 -8.65
C SER A 246 5.81 -17.15 -9.02
N TYR A 247 6.52 -18.14 -9.56
CA TYR A 247 7.93 -17.97 -9.93
C TYR A 247 8.18 -16.95 -11.04
N THR A 248 7.23 -16.84 -11.97
CA THR A 248 7.29 -15.79 -12.99
C THR A 248 7.12 -14.43 -12.35
N THR A 249 6.18 -14.31 -11.41
CA THR A 249 5.93 -13.06 -10.66
C THR A 249 7.12 -12.64 -9.80
N ILE A 250 7.84 -13.59 -9.18
CA ILE A 250 9.07 -13.30 -8.42
C ILE A 250 10.15 -12.69 -9.32
N LYS A 251 10.36 -13.25 -10.52
CA LYS A 251 11.35 -12.71 -11.47
C LYS A 251 11.03 -11.28 -11.87
N GLU A 252 9.75 -11.00 -12.15
CA GLU A 252 9.31 -9.66 -12.53
C GLU A 252 9.46 -8.67 -11.36
N LEU A 253 9.14 -9.08 -10.14
CA LEU A 253 9.37 -8.26 -8.94
C LEU A 253 10.86 -7.91 -8.75
N ILE A 254 11.75 -8.90 -8.84
CA ILE A 254 13.20 -8.69 -8.72
C ILE A 254 13.70 -7.75 -9.83
N ARG A 255 13.22 -7.94 -11.06
CA ARG A 255 13.54 -7.06 -12.19
C ARG A 255 13.10 -5.63 -11.92
N CYS A 256 11.84 -5.44 -11.50
CA CYS A 256 11.26 -4.15 -11.16
C CYS A 256 12.07 -3.43 -10.06
N HIS A 257 12.42 -4.15 -8.99
CA HIS A 257 13.26 -3.65 -7.89
C HIS A 257 14.67 -3.26 -8.35
N SER A 258 15.32 -4.12 -9.15
CA SER A 258 16.70 -3.87 -9.62
C SER A 258 16.85 -2.59 -10.45
N MET A 259 15.80 -2.20 -11.18
CA MET A 259 15.79 -0.98 -12.00
C MET A 259 15.60 0.31 -11.19
N ASN A 260 15.05 0.23 -9.98
CA ASN A 260 14.61 1.39 -9.18
C ASN A 260 15.21 1.41 -7.76
N LYS A 261 16.34 0.70 -7.56
CA LYS A 261 16.96 0.52 -6.24
C LYS A 261 17.31 1.84 -5.53
N SER A 262 17.61 2.90 -6.27
CA SER A 262 17.97 4.20 -5.68
C SER A 262 16.83 4.91 -4.94
N THR A 263 15.57 4.53 -5.18
CA THR A 263 14.39 5.17 -4.57
C THR A 263 13.67 4.27 -3.55
N ALA A 264 14.15 3.04 -3.32
CA ALA A 264 13.43 2.05 -2.53
C ALA A 264 13.47 2.31 -1.02
N GLY A 265 14.62 2.75 -0.48
CA GLY A 265 14.78 3.07 0.94
C GLY A 265 14.10 4.36 1.43
N GLU A 266 13.56 5.19 0.53
CA GLU A 266 12.83 6.42 0.87
C GLU A 266 11.31 6.20 0.98
N LEU A 267 10.83 5.01 0.61
CA LEU A 267 9.40 4.68 0.55
C LEU A 267 8.92 3.99 1.82
N ASP A 268 7.70 4.35 2.23
CA ASP A 268 7.04 3.69 3.36
C ASP A 268 6.40 2.36 2.92
N TRP A 269 6.93 1.28 3.47
CA TRP A 269 6.54 -0.10 3.18
C TRP A 269 5.81 -0.69 4.39
N ASP A 270 4.49 -0.52 4.42
CA ASP A 270 3.63 -1.17 5.40
C ASP A 270 3.01 -2.44 4.81
N PHE A 271 3.27 -3.57 5.47
CA PHE A 271 2.72 -4.89 5.16
C PHE A 271 2.00 -5.50 6.37
N SER A 272 1.75 -4.71 7.42
CA SER A 272 1.19 -5.19 8.69
C SER A 272 -0.18 -5.83 8.53
N ASP A 273 -1.00 -5.29 7.62
CA ASP A 273 -2.34 -5.79 7.30
C ASP A 273 -2.34 -7.12 6.53
N LEU A 274 -1.19 -7.58 6.04
CA LEU A 274 -1.03 -8.89 5.40
C LEU A 274 -0.55 -9.99 6.35
N ALA A 275 -0.25 -9.68 7.62
CA ALA A 275 0.32 -10.63 8.55
C ALA A 275 -0.52 -11.91 8.68
N GLU A 276 -1.85 -11.78 8.73
CA GLU A 276 -2.77 -12.91 8.83
C GLU A 276 -2.76 -13.76 7.56
N ALA A 277 -2.80 -13.14 6.39
CA ALA A 277 -2.69 -13.84 5.11
C ALA A 277 -1.37 -14.62 4.98
N LEU A 278 -0.26 -14.02 5.44
CA LEU A 278 1.05 -14.69 5.47
C LEU A 278 1.10 -15.87 6.43
N THR A 279 0.42 -15.79 7.58
CA THR A 279 0.37 -16.92 8.54
C THR A 279 -0.39 -18.14 8.00
N ASN A 280 -1.26 -17.96 7.01
CA ASN A 280 -2.00 -19.05 6.38
C ASN A 280 -1.19 -19.79 5.30
N LEU A 281 -0.04 -19.25 4.89
CA LEU A 281 0.86 -19.91 3.95
C LEU A 281 1.74 -20.95 4.66
N ASP A 282 2.21 -21.95 3.91
CA ASP A 282 3.24 -22.86 4.44
C ASP A 282 4.52 -22.09 4.78
N SER A 283 5.29 -22.60 5.74
CA SER A 283 6.47 -21.92 6.28
C SER A 283 7.48 -21.54 5.20
N SER A 284 7.67 -22.38 4.17
CA SER A 284 8.63 -22.09 3.09
C SER A 284 8.17 -20.93 2.19
N LYS A 285 6.88 -20.89 1.80
CA LYS A 285 6.28 -19.80 1.01
C LYS A 285 6.22 -18.49 1.79
N ARG A 286 5.87 -18.57 3.08
CA ARG A 286 5.84 -17.41 3.97
C ARG A 286 7.22 -16.77 4.08
N ILE A 287 8.25 -17.57 4.38
CA ILE A 287 9.65 -17.09 4.47
C ILE A 287 10.07 -16.43 3.17
N LEU A 288 9.74 -17.03 2.03
CA LEU A 288 10.06 -16.47 0.72
C LEU A 288 9.43 -15.08 0.49
N ILE A 289 8.19 -14.87 0.89
CA ILE A 289 7.55 -13.55 0.81
C ILE A 289 8.19 -12.56 1.81
N GLU A 290 8.48 -13.00 3.04
CA GLU A 290 9.14 -12.16 4.04
C GLU A 290 10.53 -11.69 3.55
N ASP A 291 11.31 -12.55 2.86
CA ASP A 291 12.58 -12.16 2.26
C ASP A 291 12.39 -11.15 1.12
N LEU A 292 11.36 -11.32 0.28
CA LEU A 292 11.04 -10.37 -0.80
C LEU A 292 10.65 -9.01 -0.24
N ILE A 293 9.85 -8.98 0.83
CA ILE A 293 9.52 -7.76 1.57
C ILE A 293 10.79 -7.11 2.14
N SER A 294 11.67 -7.91 2.76
CA SER A 294 12.94 -7.43 3.31
C SER A 294 13.86 -6.84 2.22
N LEU A 295 13.91 -7.48 1.04
CA LEU A 295 14.64 -6.98 -0.13
C LEU A 295 14.07 -5.64 -0.59
N MET A 296 12.75 -5.52 -0.69
CA MET A 296 12.09 -4.27 -1.11
C MET A 296 12.30 -3.12 -0.11
N GLN A 297 12.42 -3.44 1.18
CA GLN A 297 12.73 -2.49 2.26
C GLN A 297 14.22 -2.13 2.33
N ASP A 298 15.05 -2.58 1.38
CA ASP A 298 16.52 -2.42 1.38
C ASP A 298 17.21 -2.92 2.68
N LYS A 299 16.53 -3.78 3.47
CA LYS A 299 17.09 -4.37 4.69
C LYS A 299 18.13 -5.44 4.37
N THR A 300 18.05 -6.03 3.18
CA THR A 300 18.97 -7.05 2.69
C THR A 300 19.47 -6.67 1.30
N ALA A 301 20.78 -6.66 1.10
CA ALA A 301 21.38 -6.33 -0.21
C ALA A 301 21.15 -7.41 -1.27
N TYR A 302 20.92 -8.65 -0.83
CA TYR A 302 20.67 -9.84 -1.63
C TYR A 302 19.58 -10.70 -0.99
N PRO A 303 18.80 -11.43 -1.79
CA PRO A 303 17.86 -12.40 -1.26
C PRO A 303 18.58 -13.59 -0.63
N ILE A 304 18.07 -14.10 0.48
CA ILE A 304 18.62 -15.28 1.15
C ILE A 304 18.31 -16.51 0.29
N ILE A 305 19.37 -17.16 -0.23
CA ILE A 305 19.23 -18.28 -1.15
C ILE A 305 19.15 -19.59 -0.35
N ARG A 306 18.03 -20.32 -0.41
CA ARG A 306 17.82 -21.56 0.38
C ARG A 306 17.62 -22.79 -0.48
N ILE A 307 18.19 -23.90 0.01
CA ILE A 307 18.28 -25.17 -0.73
C ILE A 307 16.91 -25.85 -0.87
N ASP A 308 16.03 -25.70 0.13
CA ASP A 308 14.68 -26.28 0.18
C ASP A 308 13.68 -25.62 -0.78
N GLN A 309 13.97 -24.39 -1.21
CA GLN A 309 13.20 -23.63 -2.19
C GLN A 309 13.50 -23.99 -3.66
N VAL A 310 14.41 -24.94 -3.93
CA VAL A 310 14.68 -25.43 -5.28
C VAL A 310 13.57 -26.38 -5.74
N ASN A 311 12.94 -26.06 -6.87
CA ASN A 311 11.86 -26.85 -7.46
C ASN A 311 12.28 -27.48 -8.79
N ILE A 312 11.77 -28.69 -9.05
CA ILE A 312 12.08 -29.45 -10.26
C ILE A 312 10.96 -29.16 -11.28
N ALA A 313 11.26 -28.37 -12.30
CA ALA A 313 10.28 -27.95 -13.31
C ALA A 313 10.04 -29.05 -14.36
N ARG A 314 11.11 -29.74 -14.78
CA ARG A 314 11.05 -30.85 -15.75
C ARG A 314 12.22 -31.79 -15.55
N GLU A 315 12.02 -33.09 -15.76
CA GLU A 315 13.09 -34.09 -15.66
C GLU A 315 13.01 -35.09 -16.81
N GLU A 316 14.14 -35.28 -17.50
CA GLU A 316 14.31 -36.25 -18.57
C GLU A 316 15.14 -37.43 -18.07
N ALA A 317 14.49 -38.60 -17.95
CA ALA A 317 15.09 -39.90 -17.66
C ALA A 317 16.17 -39.94 -16.54
N GLY A 318 16.14 -38.99 -15.59
CA GLY A 318 17.09 -38.87 -14.49
C GLY A 318 18.52 -38.44 -14.86
N SER A 319 18.77 -38.03 -16.11
CA SER A 319 20.08 -37.53 -16.58
C SER A 319 20.14 -36.02 -16.70
N ARG A 320 18.99 -35.37 -16.93
CA ARG A 320 18.85 -33.93 -17.08
C ARG A 320 17.58 -33.46 -16.36
N ALA A 321 17.72 -32.45 -15.50
CA ALA A 321 16.62 -31.80 -14.82
C ALA A 321 16.69 -30.30 -15.04
N GLU A 322 15.57 -29.70 -15.41
CA GLU A 322 15.37 -28.26 -15.34
C GLU A 322 14.90 -27.93 -13.93
N VAL A 323 15.74 -27.21 -13.19
CA VAL A 323 15.45 -26.81 -11.82
C VAL A 323 15.33 -25.29 -11.74
N PHE A 324 14.47 -24.86 -10.84
CA PHE A 324 14.15 -23.47 -10.62
C PHE A 324 14.36 -23.12 -9.15
N HIS A 325 14.96 -21.95 -8.88
CA HIS A 325 14.98 -21.37 -7.55
C HIS A 325 14.50 -19.90 -7.64
N PRO A 326 13.63 -19.44 -6.72
CA PRO A 326 12.97 -18.13 -6.76
C PRO A 326 13.90 -16.96 -7.11
N PHE A 327 15.10 -16.95 -6.55
CA PHE A 327 16.06 -15.86 -6.70
C PHE A 327 17.17 -16.10 -7.71
N VAL A 328 17.43 -17.36 -8.08
CA VAL A 328 18.56 -17.76 -8.95
C VAL A 328 18.09 -17.93 -10.40
N GLY A 329 16.79 -18.11 -10.61
CA GLY A 329 16.22 -18.36 -11.92
C GLY A 329 16.20 -19.84 -12.28
N CYS A 330 16.16 -20.14 -13.58
CA CYS A 330 16.09 -21.51 -14.09
C CYS A 330 17.47 -21.99 -14.53
N LYS A 331 17.87 -23.20 -14.16
CA LYS A 331 19.07 -23.86 -14.70
C LYS A 331 18.77 -25.30 -15.07
N THR A 332 19.38 -25.74 -16.16
CA THR A 332 19.50 -27.16 -16.47
C THR A 332 20.65 -27.75 -15.64
N ILE A 333 20.36 -28.78 -14.86
CA ILE A 333 21.34 -29.63 -14.20
C ILE A 333 21.39 -30.96 -14.93
N THR A 334 22.59 -31.40 -15.29
CA THR A 334 22.83 -32.76 -15.76
C THR A 334 23.55 -33.56 -14.70
N LYS A 335 23.29 -34.87 -14.65
CA LYS A 335 23.99 -35.80 -13.75
C LYS A 335 25.49 -35.86 -14.03
N ASP A 336 25.88 -35.55 -15.26
CA ASP A 336 27.27 -35.50 -15.75
C ASP A 336 27.90 -34.10 -15.65
N ASN A 337 27.20 -33.13 -15.05
CA ASN A 337 27.79 -31.81 -14.84
C ASN A 337 28.98 -31.99 -13.89
N ASP A 338 30.16 -31.49 -14.28
CA ASP A 338 31.41 -31.71 -13.55
C ASP A 338 31.31 -31.20 -12.09
N SER A 339 30.44 -30.21 -11.86
CA SER A 339 30.01 -29.72 -10.55
C SER A 339 29.29 -30.79 -9.70
N PHE A 340 28.40 -31.60 -10.28
CA PHE A 340 27.66 -32.68 -9.61
C PHE A 340 28.63 -33.79 -9.16
N GLY A 341 29.55 -34.19 -10.04
CA GLY A 341 30.60 -35.17 -9.73
C GLY A 341 31.57 -34.67 -8.65
N LYS A 342 32.00 -33.41 -8.71
CA LYS A 342 32.85 -32.79 -7.69
C LYS A 342 32.15 -32.68 -6.33
N ILE A 343 30.89 -32.26 -6.31
CA ILE A 343 30.08 -32.16 -5.09
C ILE A 343 29.89 -33.55 -4.45
N ILE A 344 29.48 -34.57 -5.21
CA ILE A 344 29.33 -35.94 -4.69
C ILE A 344 30.66 -36.53 -4.23
N LYS A 345 31.76 -36.32 -4.97
CA LYS A 345 33.09 -36.81 -4.58
C LYS A 345 33.57 -36.19 -3.27
N ASN A 346 33.21 -34.94 -2.99
CA ASN A 346 33.47 -34.31 -1.70
C ASN A 346 32.54 -34.87 -0.61
N LEU A 347 31.25 -35.07 -0.91
CA LEU A 347 30.26 -35.61 0.05
C LEU A 347 30.57 -37.06 0.45
N SER A 348 31.13 -37.84 -0.46
CA SER A 348 31.50 -39.25 -0.22
C SER A 348 32.65 -39.44 0.76
N LYS A 349 33.38 -38.38 1.10
CA LYS A 349 34.63 -38.48 1.86
C LYS A 349 34.50 -38.22 3.35
N GLU A 350 33.53 -37.42 3.78
CA GLU A 350 33.14 -37.22 5.18
C GLU A 350 31.94 -36.26 5.17
N ASN A 351 31.14 -36.28 6.22
CA ASN A 351 30.04 -35.33 6.37
C ASN A 351 30.55 -33.90 6.19
N ILE A 352 30.12 -33.21 5.14
CA ILE A 352 30.58 -31.85 4.87
C ILE A 352 29.84 -30.90 5.79
N GLU A 353 30.58 -30.14 6.59
CA GLU A 353 30.07 -29.00 7.33
C GLU A 353 30.18 -27.77 6.43
N ILE A 354 29.03 -27.21 6.04
CA ILE A 354 28.96 -25.97 5.29
C ILE A 354 28.53 -24.85 6.24
N ASN A 355 29.38 -23.83 6.34
CA ASN A 355 28.99 -22.55 6.94
C ASN A 355 28.19 -21.76 5.90
N ILE A 356 26.95 -21.41 6.24
CA ILE A 356 26.04 -20.67 5.35
C ILE A 356 26.38 -19.17 5.33
N ASP A 357 27.28 -18.69 6.18
CA ASP A 357 27.53 -17.25 6.33
C ASP A 357 28.11 -16.61 5.05
N GLU A 358 27.32 -15.69 4.48
CA GLU A 358 27.39 -15.22 3.11
C GLU A 358 28.24 -13.95 2.97
N SER A 359 29.44 -14.06 2.42
CA SER A 359 30.11 -12.87 1.83
C SER A 359 31.18 -13.18 0.77
N ALA A 360 31.71 -14.40 0.69
CA ALA A 360 32.94 -14.65 -0.06
C ALA A 360 32.80 -15.31 -1.45
N VAL A 361 31.63 -15.82 -1.85
CA VAL A 361 31.47 -16.58 -3.12
C VAL A 361 30.29 -16.05 -3.93
N MET A 362 30.44 -14.83 -4.44
CA MET A 362 29.45 -14.10 -5.23
C MET A 362 29.60 -14.43 -6.72
N GLY A 363 29.19 -15.63 -7.16
CA GLY A 363 29.31 -15.99 -8.57
C GLY A 363 28.42 -17.14 -9.03
N ILE A 364 28.35 -17.34 -10.34
CA ILE A 364 27.60 -18.39 -11.06
C ILE A 364 27.77 -19.79 -10.42
N GLU A 365 28.92 -20.04 -9.81
CA GLU A 365 29.28 -21.29 -9.13
C GLU A 365 28.43 -21.55 -7.88
N ARG A 366 28.12 -20.51 -7.08
CA ARG A 366 27.25 -20.62 -5.89
C ARG A 366 25.82 -20.99 -6.30
N ASP A 367 25.31 -20.34 -7.33
CA ASP A 367 23.98 -20.62 -7.90
C ASP A 367 23.86 -22.06 -8.39
N ILE A 368 24.87 -22.54 -9.13
CA ILE A 368 24.90 -23.92 -9.63
C ILE A 368 24.98 -24.91 -8.47
N ALA A 369 25.82 -24.62 -7.47
CA ALA A 369 25.97 -25.47 -6.30
C ALA A 369 24.65 -25.59 -5.52
N LEU A 370 24.00 -24.47 -5.20
CA LEU A 370 22.74 -24.49 -4.46
C LEU A 370 21.62 -25.17 -5.24
N MET A 371 21.48 -24.88 -6.53
CA MET A 371 20.51 -25.56 -7.40
C MET A 371 20.75 -27.08 -7.42
N THR A 372 22.02 -27.49 -7.40
CA THR A 372 22.41 -28.91 -7.34
C THR A 372 22.09 -29.55 -6.00
N PHE A 373 22.45 -28.90 -4.89
CA PHE A 373 22.12 -29.38 -3.55
C PHE A 373 20.60 -29.49 -3.34
N GLY A 374 19.83 -28.51 -3.83
CA GLY A 374 18.37 -28.52 -3.70
C GLY A 374 17.72 -29.62 -4.52
N PHE A 375 18.19 -29.83 -5.75
CA PHE A 375 17.79 -30.97 -6.57
C PHE A 375 18.06 -32.31 -5.86
N LEU A 376 19.27 -32.48 -5.32
CA LEU A 376 19.68 -33.70 -4.60
C LEU A 376 18.83 -33.94 -3.35
N HIS A 377 18.55 -32.87 -2.60
CA HIS A 377 17.72 -32.92 -1.41
C HIS A 377 16.28 -33.33 -1.72
N LYS A 378 15.64 -32.71 -2.72
CA LYS A 378 14.27 -33.07 -3.17
C LYS A 378 14.17 -34.52 -3.66
N LYS A 379 15.27 -35.06 -4.21
CA LYS A 379 15.37 -36.46 -4.63
C LYS A 379 15.74 -37.43 -3.51
N GLY A 380 15.98 -36.94 -2.30
CA GLY A 380 16.33 -37.76 -1.13
C GLY A 380 17.71 -38.42 -1.24
N PHE A 381 18.66 -37.80 -1.95
CA PHE A 381 20.05 -38.26 -2.02
C PHE A 381 20.93 -37.71 -0.90
N ILE A 382 20.54 -36.56 -0.37
CA ILE A 382 21.23 -35.92 0.74
C ILE A 382 20.21 -35.48 1.78
N TYR A 383 20.63 -35.50 3.03
CA TYR A 383 19.90 -34.91 4.14
C TYR A 383 20.78 -33.88 4.83
N PHE A 384 20.13 -32.91 5.48
CA PHE A 384 20.79 -31.85 6.21
C PHE A 384 20.47 -31.98 7.69
N ASN A 385 21.50 -31.92 8.53
CA ASN A 385 21.36 -31.76 9.97
C ASN A 385 21.97 -30.41 10.37
N GLU A 386 21.15 -29.53 10.93
CA GLU A 386 21.66 -28.31 11.56
C GLU A 386 22.37 -28.68 12.86
N ILE A 387 23.63 -28.25 13.00
CA ILE A 387 24.46 -28.55 14.18
C ILE A 387 24.61 -27.34 15.08
N ALA A 388 24.64 -26.16 14.46
CA ALA A 388 24.69 -24.86 15.09
C ALA A 388 24.02 -23.86 14.16
N PRO A 389 23.66 -22.65 14.63
CA PRO A 389 23.15 -21.60 13.78
C PRO A 389 24.11 -21.38 12.60
N ASN A 390 23.59 -21.53 11.37
CA ASN A 390 24.33 -21.41 10.11
C ASN A 390 25.37 -22.52 9.80
N ILE A 391 25.41 -23.63 10.54
CA ILE A 391 26.25 -24.80 10.22
C ILE A 391 25.38 -26.00 9.87
N LEU A 392 25.38 -26.35 8.58
CA LEU A 392 24.70 -27.55 8.07
C LEU A 392 25.70 -28.67 7.83
N LYS A 393 25.40 -29.83 8.40
CA LYS A 393 26.08 -31.08 8.08
C LYS A 393 25.30 -31.83 7.02
N ILE A 394 25.97 -32.14 5.91
CA ILE A 394 25.37 -32.84 4.78
C ILE A 394 25.77 -34.32 4.84
N GLY A 395 24.77 -35.19 4.89
CA GLY A 395 24.95 -36.64 4.80
C GLY A 395 24.35 -37.20 3.50
N LEU A 396 24.92 -38.31 3.01
CA LEU A 396 24.40 -39.05 1.85
C LEU A 396 23.44 -40.15 2.31
N THR A 397 22.38 -40.35 1.53
CA THR A 397 21.44 -41.47 1.68
C THR A 397 21.52 -42.36 0.44
N ASP A 398 21.70 -43.66 0.65
CA ASP A 398 21.63 -44.63 -0.43
C ASP A 398 20.18 -44.73 -0.94
N ARG A 399 20.00 -44.66 -2.26
CA ARG A 399 18.69 -44.72 -2.93
C ARG A 399 17.83 -45.84 -2.35
N GLY A 400 16.73 -45.48 -1.69
CA GLY A 400 15.70 -46.42 -1.21
C GLY A 400 15.82 -46.87 0.24
N GLY A 401 16.79 -46.39 1.01
CA GLY A 401 16.89 -46.68 2.44
C GLY A 401 16.19 -45.62 3.28
N GLU A 402 15.02 -45.93 3.83
CA GLU A 402 14.52 -45.20 5.00
C GLU A 402 15.61 -45.13 6.07
N LYS A 403 15.94 -43.92 6.49
CA LYS A 403 16.14 -43.61 7.91
C LYS A 403 15.97 -42.11 8.11
N ILE A 404 14.73 -41.74 8.45
CA ILE A 404 14.44 -40.58 9.27
C ILE A 404 15.22 -40.77 10.58
N PRO A 405 16.21 -39.95 10.93
CA PRO A 405 16.55 -39.80 12.33
C PRO A 405 15.41 -39.00 12.92
N LYS A 406 14.55 -39.66 13.72
CA LYS A 406 13.72 -38.95 14.68
C LYS A 406 14.67 -38.09 15.50
N SER A 407 14.59 -36.77 15.35
CA SER A 407 15.14 -35.85 16.34
C SER A 407 14.44 -36.17 17.67
N ALA A 408 15.15 -36.92 18.50
CA ALA A 408 14.79 -37.11 19.89
C ALA A 408 15.28 -35.90 20.67
N LYS A 409 14.30 -35.17 21.21
CA LYS A 409 14.34 -34.03 22.15
C LYS A 409 14.75 -32.67 21.59
#